data_AF-A0A653DQM5-F1
#
_entry.id   AF-A0A653DQM5-F1
#
_cell.length_a   1.000
_cell.length_b   1.000
_cell.length_c   1.000
_cell.angle_alpha   90.00
_cell.angle_beta   90.00
_cell.angle_gamma   90.00
#
_symmetry.space_group_name_H-M   'P 1'
#
loop_
_entity.id
_entity.type
_entity.pdbx_description
1 polymer ?
#
loop_
_entity_poly.entity_id
_entity_poly.type
_entity_poly.pdbx_seq_one_letter_code
_entity_poly.pdbx_strand_id
1 'polypeptide(L)'
;MKKARYERLLRRAKTEDLTEVSGIGCLYQSGVDRLGRPVVVFVGKWFPFNKINLDKALLYLIMLLDPIVKGDYVIAYFHTLTSNSNYPSFSWLKDVYNVLPYKYKKNLKAFYIMMTWWFTTFMAPAIKQKVHSLPGVEYLYTVMSPDQLEIPAFITEYDMTINGIRYFQPGAPT
;
A
#
# COMPACT_ATOMS: atom_id res chain seq x y z
N MET A 1 -24.01 8.63 11.71
CA MET A 1 -23.82 7.15 11.71
C MET A 1 -22.41 6.69 11.28
N LYS A 2 -21.85 7.11 10.13
CA LYS A 2 -20.49 6.68 9.68
C LYS A 2 -19.33 7.13 10.57
N LYS A 3 -19.36 8.38 11.06
CA LYS A 3 -18.33 8.93 11.98
C LYS A 3 -18.24 8.14 13.29
N ALA A 4 -19.38 7.85 13.92
CA ALA A 4 -19.43 7.04 15.14
C ALA A 4 -18.94 5.59 14.92
N ARG A 5 -19.21 4.99 13.76
CA ARG A 5 -18.65 3.67 13.41
C ARG A 5 -17.13 3.71 13.33
N TYR A 6 -16.58 4.71 12.64
CA TYR A 6 -15.13 4.89 12.55
C TYR A 6 -14.48 5.14 13.91
N GLU A 7 -15.05 6.00 14.76
CA GLU A 7 -14.51 6.28 16.09
C GLU A 7 -14.47 5.03 16.98
N ARG A 8 -15.48 4.16 16.90
CA ARG A 8 -15.47 2.86 17.59
C ARG A 8 -14.35 1.97 17.08
N LEU A 9 -14.16 1.88 15.76
CA LEU A 9 -13.07 1.09 15.18
C LEU A 9 -11.69 1.67 15.57
N LEU A 10 -11.54 2.99 15.58
CA LEU A 10 -10.30 3.64 15.99
C LEU A 10 -9.98 3.37 17.48
N ARG A 11 -10.99 3.34 18.36
CA ARG A 11 -10.80 2.96 19.76
C ARG A 11 -10.37 1.49 19.89
N ARG A 12 -11.02 0.59 19.16
CA ARG A 12 -10.65 -0.83 19.10
C ARG A 12 -9.23 -1.03 18.58
N ALA A 13 -8.86 -0.32 17.52
CA ALA A 13 -7.53 -0.38 16.92
C ALA A 13 -6.40 0.05 17.88
N LYS A 14 -6.71 0.85 18.91
CA LYS A 14 -5.75 1.27 19.94
C LYS A 14 -5.71 0.36 21.18
N THR A 15 -6.65 -0.57 21.31
CA THR A 15 -6.85 -1.37 22.53
C THR A 15 -6.72 -2.86 22.30
N GLU A 16 -7.04 -3.34 21.09
CA GLU A 16 -6.88 -4.74 20.71
C GLU A 16 -5.42 -5.08 20.38
N ASP A 17 -5.05 -6.33 20.63
CA ASP A 17 -3.76 -6.87 20.20
C ASP A 17 -3.77 -7.16 18.69
N LEU A 18 -2.95 -6.40 17.97
CA LEU A 18 -2.76 -6.47 16.52
C LEU A 18 -1.39 -7.05 16.14
N THR A 19 -0.64 -7.60 17.08
CA THR A 19 0.74 -8.10 16.88
C THR A 19 0.82 -9.16 15.78
N GLU A 20 -0.19 -10.04 15.71
CA GLU A 20 -0.35 -11.05 14.66
C GLU A 20 -0.38 -10.41 13.26
N VAL A 21 -1.08 -9.29 13.10
CA VAL A 21 -1.24 -8.60 11.81
C VAL A 21 -0.01 -7.75 11.50
N SER A 22 0.51 -7.01 12.49
CA SER A 22 1.71 -6.18 12.30
C SER A 22 2.93 -7.02 11.99
N GLY A 23 3.05 -8.21 12.59
CA GLY A 23 4.16 -9.14 12.39
C GLY A 23 4.24 -9.72 10.97
N ILE A 24 3.18 -9.63 10.18
CA ILE A 24 3.19 -10.05 8.77
C ILE A 24 4.03 -9.09 7.91
N GLY A 25 4.12 -7.82 8.30
CA GLY A 25 4.87 -6.81 7.55
C GLY A 25 4.27 -6.44 6.19
N CYS A 26 3.02 -6.84 5.90
CA CYS A 26 2.38 -6.53 4.60
C CYS A 26 1.95 -5.06 4.46
N LEU A 27 1.93 -4.28 5.55
CA LEU A 27 1.56 -2.87 5.54
C LEU A 27 2.41 -2.12 6.58
N TYR A 28 3.13 -1.10 6.15
CA TYR A 28 4.02 -0.30 6.99
C TYR A 28 4.22 1.11 6.41
N GLN A 29 4.72 2.03 7.23
CA GLN A 29 5.14 3.37 6.78
C GLN A 29 6.63 3.33 6.42
N SER A 30 7.02 3.96 5.31
CA SER A 30 8.40 4.00 4.83
C SER A 30 8.78 5.41 4.40
N GLY A 31 9.55 6.14 5.22
CA GLY A 31 10.09 7.45 4.84
C GLY A 31 9.06 8.46 4.29
N VAL A 32 9.54 9.33 3.40
CA VAL A 32 8.75 10.36 2.70
C VAL A 32 9.05 10.39 1.21
N ASP A 33 8.12 10.92 0.42
CA ASP A 33 8.35 11.19 -0.99
C ASP A 33 9.13 12.49 -1.24
N ARG A 34 9.42 12.80 -2.53
CA ARG A 34 10.14 14.03 -2.90
C ARG A 34 9.41 15.32 -2.53
N LEU A 35 8.12 15.27 -2.20
CA LEU A 35 7.33 16.40 -1.73
C LEU A 35 7.16 16.40 -0.19
N GLY A 36 7.88 15.54 0.53
CA GLY A 36 7.81 15.42 1.98
C GLY A 36 6.55 14.73 2.50
N ARG A 37 5.80 14.03 1.65
CA ARG A 37 4.58 13.32 2.04
C ARG A 37 4.92 11.93 2.55
N PRO A 38 4.37 11.47 3.70
CA PRO A 38 4.60 10.12 4.19
C PRO A 38 4.18 9.06 3.16
N VAL A 39 5.01 8.03 3.02
CA VAL A 39 4.73 6.90 2.13
C VAL A 39 4.29 5.72 2.97
N VAL A 40 3.21 5.09 2.53
CA VAL A 40 2.71 3.86 3.11
C VAL A 40 2.90 2.75 2.10
N VAL A 41 3.64 1.71 2.49
CA VAL A 41 3.92 0.56 1.64
C VAL A 41 2.97 -0.57 1.97
N PHE A 42 2.41 -1.19 0.94
CA PHE A 42 1.64 -2.42 1.05
C PHE A 42 2.20 -3.51 0.14
N VAL A 43 2.51 -4.67 0.71
CA VAL A 43 3.09 -5.82 0.01
C VAL A 43 2.02 -6.90 -0.15
N GLY A 44 1.49 -7.06 -1.37
CA GLY A 44 0.39 -7.97 -1.68
C GLY A 44 0.68 -9.42 -1.34
N LYS A 45 1.87 -9.92 -1.70
CA LYS A 45 2.31 -11.31 -1.44
C LYS A 45 2.19 -11.73 0.02
N TRP A 46 2.44 -10.80 0.95
CA TRP A 46 2.46 -11.09 2.37
C TRP A 46 1.08 -11.02 3.01
N PHE A 47 0.09 -10.40 2.37
CA PHE A 47 -1.26 -10.34 2.93
C PHE A 47 -1.98 -11.69 2.78
N PRO A 48 -2.21 -12.46 3.86
CA PRO A 48 -2.73 -13.81 3.78
C PRO A 48 -4.25 -13.79 3.97
N PHE A 49 -4.98 -13.27 2.97
CA PHE A 49 -6.42 -12.96 3.07
C PHE A 49 -7.26 -14.11 3.63
N ASN A 50 -6.99 -15.36 3.23
CA ASN A 50 -7.76 -16.53 3.67
C ASN A 50 -7.38 -17.05 5.06
N LYS A 51 -6.29 -16.55 5.67
CA LYS A 51 -5.77 -17.05 6.96
C LYS A 51 -5.80 -15.98 8.06
N ILE A 52 -5.86 -14.70 7.69
CA ILE A 52 -5.83 -13.59 8.64
C ILE A 52 -7.22 -13.19 9.10
N ASN A 53 -7.33 -12.73 10.34
CA ASN A 53 -8.54 -12.06 10.80
C ASN A 53 -8.69 -10.69 10.11
N LEU A 54 -9.66 -10.60 9.20
CA LEU A 54 -9.92 -9.41 8.38
C LEU A 54 -10.39 -8.19 9.18
N ASP A 55 -11.02 -8.40 10.34
CA ASP A 55 -11.37 -7.30 11.24
C ASP A 55 -10.12 -6.71 11.88
N LYS A 56 -9.21 -7.56 12.39
CA LYS A 56 -7.90 -7.10 12.90
C LYS A 56 -7.08 -6.43 11.81
N ALA A 57 -7.12 -6.93 10.57
CA ALA A 57 -6.47 -6.30 9.42
C ALA A 57 -6.99 -4.87 9.17
N LEU A 58 -8.31 -4.67 9.23
CA LEU A 58 -8.92 -3.34 9.12
C LEU A 58 -8.54 -2.44 10.31
N LEU A 59 -8.50 -2.97 11.53
CA LEU A 59 -8.06 -2.22 12.70
C LEU A 59 -6.61 -1.78 12.57
N TYR A 60 -5.71 -2.66 12.13
CA TYR A 60 -4.31 -2.33 11.89
C TYR A 60 -4.14 -1.27 10.79
N LEU A 61 -4.89 -1.38 9.70
CA LEU A 61 -4.94 -0.36 8.65
C LEU A 61 -5.36 1.01 9.22
N ILE A 62 -6.39 1.05 10.06
CA ILE A 62 -6.86 2.29 10.70
C ILE A 62 -5.80 2.83 11.67
N MET A 63 -5.20 1.95 12.50
CA MET A 63 -4.16 2.31 13.48
C MET A 63 -2.98 3.00 12.79
N LEU A 64 -2.47 2.42 11.71
CA LEU A 64 -1.33 2.94 10.97
C LEU A 64 -1.67 4.25 10.23
N LEU A 65 -2.84 4.29 9.57
CA LEU A 65 -3.19 5.41 8.70
C LEU A 65 -3.81 6.61 9.43
N ASP A 66 -4.53 6.44 10.55
CA ASP A 66 -5.21 7.56 11.24
C ASP A 66 -4.32 8.78 11.54
N PRO A 67 -3.05 8.64 12.00
CA PRO A 67 -2.16 9.77 12.15
C PRO A 67 -1.70 10.37 10.80
N ILE A 68 -1.47 9.52 9.79
CA ILE A 68 -0.93 9.92 8.48
C ILE A 68 -1.96 10.72 7.67
N VAL A 69 -3.22 10.27 7.66
CA VAL A 69 -4.31 10.88 6.87
C VAL A 69 -4.74 12.26 7.38
N LYS A 70 -4.10 12.80 8.42
CA LYS A 70 -4.24 14.20 8.82
C LYS A 70 -3.57 15.14 7.83
N GLY A 71 -2.50 14.67 7.18
CA GLY A 71 -1.78 15.36 6.11
C GLY A 71 -1.83 14.60 4.79
N ASP A 72 -1.22 15.19 3.78
CA ASP A 72 -1.10 14.62 2.44
C ASP A 72 -0.13 13.43 2.46
N TYR A 73 -0.52 12.31 1.84
CA TYR A 73 0.25 11.07 1.86
C TYR A 73 0.14 10.31 0.54
N VAL A 74 1.03 9.33 0.36
CA VAL A 74 1.04 8.45 -0.81
C VAL A 74 1.09 6.98 -0.40
N ILE A 75 0.61 6.11 -1.27
CA ILE A 75 0.67 4.65 -1.07
C ILE A 75 1.48 4.02 -2.19
N ALA A 76 2.38 3.12 -1.86
CA ALA A 76 3.06 2.22 -2.78
C ALA A 76 2.57 0.79 -2.55
N TYR A 77 1.86 0.24 -3.51
CA TYR A 77 1.34 -1.13 -3.49
C TYR A 77 2.15 -2.02 -4.43
N PHE A 78 2.75 -3.05 -3.87
CA PHE A 78 3.52 -4.03 -4.62
C PHE A 78 2.69 -5.29 -4.84
N HIS A 79 2.31 -5.53 -6.09
CA HIS A 79 1.57 -6.74 -6.48
C HIS A 79 2.47 -7.93 -6.81
N THR A 80 3.80 -7.75 -6.76
CA THR A 80 4.80 -8.76 -7.13
C THR A 80 4.54 -10.11 -6.45
N LEU A 81 4.41 -11.17 -7.26
CA LEU A 81 4.16 -12.55 -6.82
C LEU A 81 2.91 -12.73 -5.92
N THR A 82 1.92 -11.87 -6.07
CA THR A 82 0.62 -12.01 -5.38
C THR A 82 -0.21 -13.11 -6.05
N SER A 83 -0.84 -13.98 -5.25
CA SER A 83 -1.71 -15.06 -5.73
C SER A 83 -3.19 -14.80 -5.38
N ASN A 84 -4.10 -15.62 -5.91
CA ASN A 84 -5.53 -15.54 -5.57
C ASN A 84 -5.81 -15.68 -4.07
N SER A 85 -4.93 -16.36 -3.32
CA SER A 85 -5.07 -16.52 -1.86
C SER A 85 -4.73 -15.26 -1.06
N ASN A 86 -4.11 -14.27 -1.71
CA ASN A 86 -3.72 -13.00 -1.14
C ASN A 86 -4.70 -11.88 -1.47
N TYR A 87 -5.61 -12.08 -2.44
CA TYR A 87 -6.46 -11.00 -2.91
C TYR A 87 -7.66 -10.81 -1.96
N PRO A 88 -7.86 -9.59 -1.41
CA PRO A 88 -9.05 -9.35 -0.62
C PRO A 88 -10.31 -9.42 -1.46
N SER A 89 -11.37 -10.02 -0.92
CA SER A 89 -12.65 -10.10 -1.61
C SER A 89 -13.17 -8.69 -1.94
N PHE A 90 -13.86 -8.59 -3.08
CA PHE A 90 -14.45 -7.32 -3.50
C PHE A 90 -15.38 -6.71 -2.44
N SER A 91 -16.14 -7.56 -1.74
CA SER A 91 -17.00 -7.12 -0.64
C SER A 91 -16.20 -6.44 0.46
N TRP A 92 -15.09 -7.04 0.89
CA TRP A 92 -14.26 -6.50 1.96
C TRP A 92 -13.62 -5.16 1.57
N LEU A 93 -13.13 -5.03 0.33
CA LEU A 93 -12.59 -3.75 -0.17
C LEU A 93 -13.65 -2.64 -0.18
N LYS A 94 -14.88 -2.97 -0.60
CA LYS A 94 -16.01 -2.04 -0.59
C LYS A 94 -16.38 -1.62 0.84
N ASP A 95 -16.34 -2.56 1.79
CA ASP A 95 -16.60 -2.29 3.20
C ASP A 95 -15.54 -1.37 3.81
N VAL A 96 -14.26 -1.64 3.56
CA VAL A 96 -13.14 -0.77 3.96
C VAL A 96 -13.36 0.64 3.39
N TYR A 97 -13.63 0.76 2.08
CA TYR A 97 -13.88 2.04 1.43
C TYR A 97 -15.06 2.83 2.03
N ASN A 98 -16.08 2.13 2.50
CA ASN A 98 -17.28 2.72 3.10
C ASN A 98 -17.09 3.11 4.57
N VAL A 99 -16.27 2.36 5.30
CA VAL A 99 -15.91 2.60 6.70
C VAL A 99 -14.96 3.79 6.82
N LEU A 100 -13.97 3.88 5.94
CA LEU A 100 -12.95 4.91 6.00
C LEU A 100 -13.54 6.31 5.71
N PRO A 101 -13.32 7.30 6.59
CA PRO A 101 -13.79 8.66 6.41
C PRO A 101 -13.20 9.31 5.15
N TYR A 102 -13.85 10.38 4.68
CA TYR A 102 -13.44 11.10 3.47
C TYR A 102 -11.98 11.59 3.50
N LYS A 103 -11.41 11.89 4.68
CA LYS A 103 -10.00 12.34 4.83
C LYS A 103 -8.98 11.37 4.20
N TYR A 104 -9.22 10.06 4.28
CA TYR A 104 -8.39 9.02 3.65
C TYR A 104 -8.32 9.23 2.13
N LYS A 105 -9.46 9.55 1.52
CA LYS A 105 -9.57 9.74 0.06
C LYS A 105 -9.05 11.10 -0.35
N LYS A 106 -9.34 12.15 0.43
CA LYS A 106 -8.95 13.54 0.14
C LYS A 106 -7.43 13.70 0.14
N ASN A 107 -6.78 13.21 1.19
CA ASN A 107 -5.38 13.49 1.46
C ASN A 107 -4.42 12.47 0.82
N LEU A 108 -4.93 11.32 0.36
CA LEU A 108 -4.18 10.46 -0.55
C LEU A 108 -3.89 11.26 -1.83
N LYS A 109 -2.64 11.41 -2.23
CA LYS A 109 -2.27 12.14 -3.46
C LYS A 109 -1.93 11.23 -4.61
N ALA A 110 -1.27 10.11 -4.31
CA ALA A 110 -0.90 9.12 -5.30
C ALA A 110 -0.98 7.72 -4.68
N PHE A 111 -1.42 6.78 -5.49
CA PHE A 111 -1.45 5.35 -5.20
C PHE A 111 -0.66 4.67 -6.32
N TYR A 112 0.62 4.43 -6.07
CA TYR A 112 1.50 3.73 -7.00
C TYR A 112 1.24 2.24 -6.91
N ILE A 113 0.96 1.59 -8.04
CA ILE A 113 0.75 0.15 -8.16
C ILE A 113 1.88 -0.41 -8.99
N MET A 114 2.59 -1.39 -8.45
CA MET A 114 3.66 -2.06 -9.16
C MET A 114 3.22 -3.43 -9.67
N MET A 115 3.51 -3.66 -10.95
CA MET A 115 3.41 -4.96 -11.63
C MET A 115 2.00 -5.55 -11.68
N THR A 116 1.05 -4.83 -12.27
CA THR A 116 -0.17 -5.45 -12.79
C THR A 116 -0.77 -4.66 -13.95
N TRP A 117 -0.97 -5.29 -15.11
CA TRP A 117 -1.75 -4.72 -16.22
C TRP A 117 -3.25 -4.66 -15.87
N TRP A 118 -3.74 -5.54 -14.99
CA TRP A 118 -5.18 -5.69 -14.74
C TRP A 118 -5.77 -4.88 -13.57
N PHE A 119 -5.00 -4.08 -12.83
CA PHE A 119 -5.47 -3.41 -11.59
C PHE A 119 -6.36 -2.16 -11.82
N THR A 120 -7.26 -2.20 -12.80
CA THR A 120 -8.21 -1.10 -13.06
C THR A 120 -9.58 -1.28 -12.38
N THR A 121 -9.77 -2.37 -11.62
CA THR A 121 -11.00 -2.63 -10.84
C THR A 121 -11.08 -1.85 -9.52
N PHE A 122 -10.33 -0.75 -9.36
CA PHE A 122 -10.60 0.17 -8.25
C PHE A 122 -11.91 0.92 -8.51
N MET A 123 -13.00 0.38 -7.94
CA MET A 123 -14.36 0.94 -7.99
C MET A 123 -14.56 2.15 -7.06
N ALA A 124 -13.49 2.88 -6.77
CA ALA A 124 -13.49 4.10 -5.99
C ALA A 124 -13.16 5.28 -6.92
N PRO A 125 -14.17 5.96 -7.50
CA PRO A 125 -13.95 7.05 -8.46
C PRO A 125 -12.95 8.11 -7.98
N ALA A 126 -12.99 8.43 -6.67
CA ALA A 126 -12.11 9.41 -6.03
C ALA A 126 -10.64 8.96 -5.89
N ILE A 127 -10.36 7.65 -5.92
CA ILE A 127 -9.00 7.09 -5.84
C ILE A 127 -8.51 6.71 -7.23
N LYS A 128 -9.40 6.33 -8.16
CA LYS A 128 -9.04 5.89 -9.51
C LYS A 128 -8.12 6.87 -10.25
N GLN A 129 -8.39 8.19 -10.14
CA GLN A 129 -7.55 9.22 -10.77
C GLN A 129 -6.18 9.41 -10.11
N LYS A 130 -5.98 8.84 -8.92
CA LYS A 130 -4.74 8.88 -8.15
C LYS A 130 -3.94 7.60 -8.30
N VAL A 131 -4.47 6.60 -9.01
CA VAL A 131 -3.80 5.33 -9.25
C VAL A 131 -2.81 5.50 -10.40
N HIS A 132 -1.54 5.22 -10.12
CA HIS A 132 -0.46 5.25 -11.10
C HIS A 132 0.13 3.86 -11.20
N SER A 133 -0.06 3.18 -12.33
CA SER A 133 0.60 1.90 -12.58
C SER A 133 2.03 2.15 -13.03
N LEU A 134 3.00 1.58 -12.32
CA LEU A 134 4.41 1.69 -12.63
C LEU A 134 4.92 0.36 -13.20
N PRO A 135 5.66 0.39 -14.33
CA PRO A 135 6.12 -0.82 -15.01
C PRO A 135 7.37 -1.43 -14.36
N GLY A 136 8.04 -0.75 -13.44
CA GLY A 136 9.23 -1.25 -12.73
C GLY A 136 9.61 -0.40 -11.51
N VAL A 137 10.54 -0.90 -10.69
CA VAL A 137 10.96 -0.25 -9.43
C VAL A 137 11.67 1.08 -9.70
N GLU A 138 12.44 1.17 -10.78
CA GLU A 138 13.14 2.39 -11.21
C GLU A 138 12.25 3.64 -11.25
N TYR A 139 10.99 3.48 -11.69
CA TYR A 139 10.05 4.60 -11.77
C TYR A 139 9.61 5.07 -10.39
N LEU A 140 9.61 4.18 -9.40
CA LEU A 140 9.35 4.55 -8.01
C LEU A 140 10.48 5.45 -7.48
N TYR A 141 11.72 5.23 -7.94
CA TYR A 141 12.87 6.08 -7.57
C TYR A 141 12.80 7.50 -8.16
N THR A 142 12.03 7.69 -9.24
CA THR A 142 11.77 9.04 -9.76
C THR A 142 10.86 9.86 -8.86
N VAL A 143 9.97 9.20 -8.10
CA VAL A 143 9.01 9.88 -7.21
C VAL A 143 9.48 9.91 -5.75
N MET A 144 10.37 9.00 -5.34
CA MET A 144 10.83 8.83 -3.97
C MET A 144 12.30 8.41 -3.96
N SER A 145 13.11 8.91 -3.03
CA SER A 145 14.52 8.48 -2.95
C SER A 145 14.61 7.00 -2.52
N PRO A 146 15.54 6.21 -3.07
CA PRO A 146 15.74 4.81 -2.68
C PRO A 146 15.93 4.64 -1.16
N ASP A 147 16.66 5.56 -0.52
CA ASP A 147 16.92 5.53 0.93
C ASP A 147 15.67 5.72 1.81
N GLN A 148 14.56 6.17 1.22
CA GLN A 148 13.27 6.34 1.90
C GLN A 148 12.37 5.11 1.74
N LEU A 149 12.76 4.13 0.93
CA LEU A 149 11.97 2.98 0.57
C LEU A 149 12.60 1.69 1.10
N GLU A 150 11.99 1.11 2.12
CA GLU A 150 12.33 -0.24 2.56
C GLU A 150 11.55 -1.24 1.69
N ILE A 151 12.13 -1.61 0.53
CA ILE A 151 11.52 -2.59 -0.39
C ILE A 151 12.06 -3.99 -0.08
N PRO A 152 11.20 -4.99 0.15
CA PRO A 152 11.62 -6.38 0.31
C PRO A 152 12.43 -6.90 -0.88
N ALA A 153 13.55 -7.59 -0.63
CA ALA A 153 14.49 -8.06 -1.65
C ALA A 153 13.83 -8.88 -2.78
N PHE A 154 12.84 -9.72 -2.45
CA PHE A 154 12.16 -10.52 -3.47
C PHE A 154 11.45 -9.67 -4.55
N ILE A 155 11.07 -8.43 -4.23
CA ILE A 155 10.41 -7.51 -5.16
C ILE A 155 11.44 -6.96 -6.13
N THR A 156 12.59 -6.50 -5.62
CA THR A 156 13.69 -6.00 -6.45
C THR A 156 14.29 -7.11 -7.30
N GLU A 157 14.45 -8.33 -6.75
CA GLU A 157 14.90 -9.50 -7.50
C GLU A 157 13.96 -9.84 -8.65
N TYR A 158 12.65 -9.91 -8.39
CA TYR A 158 11.66 -10.16 -9.44
C TYR A 158 11.61 -9.03 -10.48
N ASP A 159 11.75 -7.78 -10.05
CA ASP A 159 11.81 -6.67 -10.99
C ASP A 159 13.08 -6.74 -11.86
N MET A 160 14.21 -7.19 -11.33
CA MET A 160 15.42 -7.45 -12.12
C MET A 160 15.23 -8.61 -13.12
N THR A 161 14.47 -9.65 -12.80
CA THR A 161 14.23 -10.74 -13.78
C THR A 161 13.35 -10.28 -14.94
N ILE A 162 12.42 -9.36 -14.72
CA ILE A 162 11.49 -8.86 -15.74
C ILE A 162 12.04 -7.63 -16.49
N ASN A 163 12.66 -6.70 -15.77
CA ASN A 163 13.11 -5.40 -16.26
C ASN A 163 14.65 -5.26 -16.26
N GLY A 164 15.41 -6.32 -16.04
CA GLY A 164 16.88 -6.32 -15.89
C GLY A 164 17.65 -5.57 -16.98
N ILE A 165 17.16 -5.61 -18.23
CA ILE A 165 17.75 -4.89 -19.35
C ILE A 165 17.76 -3.37 -19.13
N ARG A 166 16.79 -2.83 -18.38
CA ARG A 166 16.70 -1.39 -18.07
C ARG A 166 17.70 -0.94 -17.01
N TYR A 167 18.08 -1.85 -16.11
CA TYR A 167 19.12 -1.62 -15.11
C TYR A 167 20.53 -1.80 -15.67
N PHE A 168 20.67 -2.36 -16.87
CA PHE A 168 21.93 -2.49 -17.56
C PHE A 168 22.29 -1.17 -18.25
N GLN A 169 23.28 -0.44 -17.71
CA GLN A 169 23.94 0.67 -18.41
C GLN A 169 25.27 0.18 -19.00
N PRO A 170 25.38 -0.02 -20.33
CA PRO A 170 26.67 -0.27 -20.94
C PRO A 170 27.54 0.99 -20.81
N GLY A 171 28.56 0.95 -19.95
CA GLY A 171 29.63 1.96 -19.92
C GLY A 171 29.69 2.89 -18.70
N ALA A 172 29.08 2.57 -17.56
CA ALA A 172 29.38 3.29 -16.32
C ALA A 172 30.87 3.06 -15.94
N PRO A 173 31.72 4.11 -15.89
CA PRO A 173 33.13 3.94 -15.53
C PRO A 173 33.25 3.51 -14.06
N THR A 174 34.11 2.52 -13.81
CA THR A 174 34.56 2.06 -12.48
C THR A 174 35.30 3.15 -11.73
#